data_AF-A0A8S3QFB9-F1
#
_entry.id   AF-A0A8S3QFB9-F1
#
_cell.length_a   1.000
_cell.length_b   1.000
_cell.length_c   1.000
_cell.angle_alpha   90.00
_cell.angle_beta   90.00
_cell.angle_gamma   90.00
#
_symmetry.space_group_name_H-M   'P 1'
#
loop_
_entity.id
_entity.type
_entity.pdbx_description
1 polymer ?
#
loop_
_entity_poly.entity_id
_entity_poly.type
_entity_poly.pdbx_seq_one_letter_code
_entity_poly.pdbx_strand_id
1 'polypeptide(L)'
;MGTGLHGKNGLDPGTAITILYTYVMPILTYGLEILLPSGRILDTIHQFHKKMIKQILSLAKNTADPAVYILSGSLPMEAELHLKALSLYGNITRADRSTIEWRLAERQLHLKTNQSNSWFIQIKKICLKYDILDCQDFLNNPLGKLQWKSLITKKIHTYWNDKINKESEKYSSLKYISGEYMAKEYIQFLQQIHQIVET
;
A
#
# COMPACT_ATOMS: atom_id res chain seq x y z
N MET A 1 -26.38 3.02 22.85
CA MET A 1 -25.19 2.20 23.20
C MET A 1 -24.91 1.29 22.03
N GLY A 2 -23.81 1.48 21.31
CA GLY A 2 -23.44 0.64 20.17
C GLY A 2 -22.07 0.03 20.45
N THR A 3 -22.06 -1.24 20.84
CA THR A 3 -20.83 -2.03 21.04
C THR A 3 -20.14 -2.20 19.69
N GLY A 4 -19.18 -1.33 19.39
CA GLY A 4 -18.23 -1.51 18.28
C GLY A 4 -17.23 -2.63 18.58
N LEU A 5 -16.70 -3.21 17.51
CA LEU A 5 -15.84 -4.41 17.45
C LEU A 5 -16.51 -5.67 18.05
N HIS A 6 -17.63 -6.07 17.44
CA HIS A 6 -18.21 -7.43 17.44
C HIS A 6 -18.74 -7.93 18.80
N GLY A 7 -19.96 -7.53 19.16
CA GLY A 7 -20.70 -8.16 20.25
C GLY A 7 -21.06 -9.63 19.94
N LYS A 8 -20.69 -10.54 20.85
CA LYS A 8 -21.02 -11.99 21.01
C LYS A 8 -21.01 -12.94 19.79
N ASN A 9 -21.21 -12.50 18.54
CA ASN A 9 -21.37 -13.32 17.32
C ASN A 9 -20.80 -12.69 16.02
N GLY A 10 -20.01 -11.61 16.09
CA GLY A 10 -19.38 -11.03 14.88
C GLY A 10 -17.99 -11.62 14.60
N LEU A 11 -17.56 -11.58 13.32
CA LEU A 11 -16.18 -11.92 12.94
C LEU A 11 -15.19 -11.04 13.69
N ASP A 12 -14.05 -11.55 14.14
CA ASP A 12 -13.06 -10.69 14.77
C ASP A 12 -12.52 -9.63 13.77
N PRO A 13 -12.03 -8.47 14.25
CA PRO A 13 -11.57 -7.38 13.40
C PRO A 13 -10.47 -7.81 12.42
N GLY A 14 -9.56 -8.69 12.85
CA GLY A 14 -8.45 -9.18 12.05
C GLY A 14 -8.93 -10.04 10.88
N THR A 15 -9.83 -10.98 11.13
CA THR A 15 -10.48 -11.81 10.10
C THR A 15 -11.29 -10.94 9.14
N ALA A 16 -12.02 -9.95 9.64
CA ALA A 16 -12.85 -9.08 8.80
C ALA A 16 -11.99 -8.22 7.84
N ILE A 17 -10.86 -7.69 8.32
CA ILE A 17 -9.86 -7.01 7.49
C ILE A 17 -9.17 -7.99 6.53
N THR A 18 -8.92 -9.23 6.95
CA THR A 18 -8.35 -10.26 6.08
C THR A 18 -9.25 -10.54 4.89
N ILE A 19 -10.56 -10.69 5.12
CA ILE A 19 -11.55 -10.89 4.04
C ILE A 19 -11.53 -9.71 3.05
N LEU A 20 -11.45 -8.48 3.56
CA LEU A 20 -11.34 -7.27 2.73
C LEU A 20 -10.11 -7.36 1.81
N TYR A 21 -8.94 -7.67 2.36
CA TYR A 21 -7.69 -7.73 1.61
C TYR A 21 -7.59 -8.92 0.66
N THR A 22 -8.19 -10.05 1.00
CA THR A 22 -8.16 -11.26 0.17
C THR A 22 -9.13 -11.18 -1.00
N TYR A 23 -10.35 -10.66 -0.80
CA TYR A 23 -11.41 -10.75 -1.82
C TYR A 23 -11.77 -9.41 -2.47
N VAL A 24 -11.75 -8.31 -1.72
CA VAL A 24 -12.26 -7.03 -2.21
C VAL A 24 -11.14 -6.17 -2.80
N MET A 25 -10.03 -6.05 -2.07
CA MET A 25 -8.90 -5.22 -2.50
C MET A 25 -8.33 -5.60 -3.87
N PRO A 26 -8.18 -6.89 -4.23
CA PRO A 26 -7.70 -7.26 -5.56
C PRO A 26 -8.60 -6.74 -6.67
N ILE A 27 -9.93 -6.83 -6.48
CA ILE A 27 -10.93 -6.35 -7.46
C ILE A 27 -10.91 -4.82 -7.53
N LEU A 28 -10.91 -4.16 -6.38
CA LEU A 28 -10.94 -2.69 -6.31
C LEU A 28 -9.70 -2.04 -6.94
N THR A 29 -8.56 -2.70 -6.83
CA THR A 29 -7.27 -2.15 -7.29
C THR A 29 -6.83 -2.64 -8.65
N TYR A 30 -7.53 -3.61 -9.25
CA TYR A 30 -7.12 -4.23 -10.50
C TYR A 30 -6.92 -3.19 -11.62
N GLY A 31 -5.72 -3.16 -12.20
CA GLY A 31 -5.36 -2.25 -13.29
C GLY A 31 -5.06 -0.81 -12.85
N LEU A 32 -5.34 -0.45 -11.61
CA LEU A 32 -5.04 0.89 -11.08
C LEU A 32 -3.54 1.08 -10.83
N GLU A 33 -2.78 0.00 -10.66
CA GLU A 33 -1.32 0.04 -10.57
C GLU A 33 -0.64 0.46 -11.89
N ILE A 34 -1.34 0.28 -13.02
CA ILE A 34 -0.90 0.74 -14.34
C ILE A 34 -1.40 2.17 -14.59
N LEU A 35 -2.67 2.45 -14.25
CA LEU A 35 -3.27 3.77 -14.46
C LEU A 35 -2.65 4.85 -13.57
N LEU A 36 -2.29 4.49 -12.32
CA LEU A 36 -1.84 5.40 -11.27
C LEU A 36 -2.73 6.65 -11.15
N PRO A 37 -4.03 6.48 -10.80
CA PRO A 37 -4.97 7.58 -10.73
C PRO A 37 -4.50 8.65 -9.72
N SER A 38 -4.79 9.91 -10.04
CA SER A 38 -4.45 11.05 -9.20
C SER A 38 -5.63 12.03 -9.05
N GLY A 39 -5.53 12.93 -8.08
CA GLY A 39 -6.57 13.93 -7.80
C GLY A 39 -7.92 13.32 -7.41
N ARG A 40 -9.00 13.86 -7.96
CA ARG A 40 -10.39 13.53 -7.56
C ARG A 40 -10.72 12.04 -7.67
N ILE A 41 -10.15 11.35 -8.66
CA ILE A 41 -10.39 9.91 -8.87
C ILE A 41 -9.80 9.13 -7.69
N LEU A 42 -8.54 9.41 -7.34
CA LEU A 42 -7.89 8.79 -6.20
C LEU A 42 -8.62 9.11 -4.90
N ASP A 43 -9.06 10.35 -4.71
CA ASP A 43 -9.82 10.76 -3.52
C ASP A 43 -11.13 9.98 -3.38
N THR A 44 -11.83 9.75 -4.49
CA THR A 44 -13.09 8.99 -4.52
C THR A 44 -12.86 7.54 -4.11
N ILE A 45 -11.85 6.89 -4.69
CA ILE A 45 -11.51 5.49 -4.36
C ILE A 45 -11.04 5.39 -2.91
N HIS A 46 -10.25 6.36 -2.46
CA HIS A 46 -9.77 6.45 -1.09
C HIS A 46 -10.90 6.63 -0.08
N GLN A 47 -11.89 7.48 -0.36
CA GLN A 47 -13.09 7.65 0.48
C GLN A 47 -13.92 6.36 0.55
N PHE A 48 -14.10 5.68 -0.59
CA PHE A 48 -14.79 4.40 -0.64
C PHE A 48 -14.08 3.34 0.21
N HIS A 49 -12.77 3.20 0.07
CA HIS A 49 -11.95 2.28 0.88
C HIS A 49 -12.06 2.57 2.38
N LYS A 50 -11.90 3.83 2.81
CA LYS A 50 -12.06 4.22 4.22
C LYS A 50 -13.45 3.90 4.76
N LYS A 51 -14.49 4.20 3.98
CA LYS A 51 -15.88 3.93 4.38
C LYS A 51 -16.11 2.44 4.58
N MET A 52 -15.52 1.61 3.71
CA MET A 52 -15.60 0.17 3.84
C MET A 52 -14.90 -0.34 5.09
N ILE A 53 -13.68 0.12 5.39
CA ILE A 53 -12.98 -0.23 6.64
C ILE A 53 -13.80 0.18 7.86
N LYS A 54 -14.34 1.40 7.88
CA LYS A 54 -15.21 1.88 8.96
C LYS A 54 -16.43 0.97 9.15
N GLN A 55 -17.07 0.54 8.06
CA GLN A 55 -18.22 -0.36 8.12
C GLN A 55 -17.86 -1.75 8.64
N ILE A 56 -16.78 -2.33 8.13
CA ILE A 56 -16.28 -3.65 8.54
C ILE A 56 -15.94 -3.66 10.03
N LEU A 57 -15.25 -2.63 10.51
CA LEU A 57 -14.87 -2.49 11.92
C LEU A 57 -15.99 -1.93 12.80
N SER A 58 -17.18 -1.69 12.24
CA SER A 58 -18.31 -1.07 12.96
C SER A 58 -17.97 0.27 13.64
N LEU A 59 -17.08 1.04 13.03
CA LEU A 59 -16.66 2.36 13.50
C LEU A 59 -17.71 3.43 13.17
N ALA A 60 -17.79 4.45 14.02
CA ALA A 60 -18.68 5.58 13.79
C ALA A 60 -18.26 6.35 12.51
N LYS A 61 -19.23 6.96 11.80
CA LYS A 61 -18.96 7.69 10.55
C LYS A 61 -17.96 8.84 10.74
N ASN A 62 -18.05 9.51 11.89
CA ASN A 62 -17.20 10.63 12.31
C ASN A 62 -15.86 10.20 12.92
N THR A 63 -15.52 8.91 12.93
CA THR A 63 -14.20 8.44 13.37
C THR A 63 -13.11 9.11 12.55
N ALA A 64 -12.11 9.67 13.23
CA ALA A 64 -10.97 10.32 12.58
C ALA A 64 -10.22 9.34 11.66
N ASP A 65 -9.86 9.78 10.46
CA ASP A 65 -9.18 8.96 9.46
C ASP A 65 -7.89 8.30 9.96
N PRO A 66 -6.97 8.97 10.70
CA PRO A 66 -5.80 8.29 11.24
C PRO A 66 -6.17 7.12 12.18
N ALA A 67 -7.26 7.24 12.96
CA ALA A 67 -7.72 6.17 13.83
C ALA A 67 -8.20 4.95 13.03
N VAL A 68 -8.81 5.16 11.87
CA VAL A 68 -9.23 4.06 10.98
C VAL A 68 -8.01 3.23 10.58
N TYR A 69 -6.94 3.88 10.14
CA TYR A 69 -5.72 3.20 9.70
C TYR A 69 -4.96 2.55 10.85
N ILE A 70 -4.87 3.19 12.01
CA ILE A 70 -4.22 2.62 13.18
C ILE A 70 -4.97 1.37 13.66
N LEU A 71 -6.30 1.44 13.75
CA LEU A 71 -7.12 0.32 14.22
C LEU A 71 -7.20 -0.84 13.23
N SER A 72 -7.18 -0.55 11.93
CA SER A 72 -7.28 -1.59 10.90
C SER A 72 -5.93 -2.17 10.48
N GLY A 73 -4.81 -1.52 10.83
CA GLY A 73 -3.49 -1.84 10.29
C GLY A 73 -3.37 -1.61 8.78
N SER A 74 -4.34 -0.97 8.15
CA SER A 74 -4.42 -0.77 6.70
C SER A 74 -3.66 0.49 6.28
N LEU A 75 -3.15 0.50 5.05
CA LEU A 75 -2.60 1.71 4.47
C LEU A 75 -3.67 2.53 3.73
N PRO A 76 -3.43 3.84 3.56
CA PRO A 76 -4.20 4.66 2.61
C PRO A 76 -4.15 4.07 1.20
N MET A 77 -5.25 4.23 0.44
CA MET A 77 -5.37 3.67 -0.91
C MET A 77 -4.20 4.06 -1.84
N GLU A 78 -3.70 5.30 -1.73
CA GLU A 78 -2.52 5.73 -2.48
C GLU A 78 -1.30 4.82 -2.24
N ALA A 79 -1.05 4.45 -0.98
CA ALA A 79 0.04 3.58 -0.60
C ALA A 79 -0.11 2.16 -1.16
N GLU A 80 -1.34 1.62 -1.10
CA GLU A 80 -1.69 0.30 -1.64
C GLU A 80 -1.43 0.24 -3.17
N LEU A 81 -1.82 1.30 -3.89
CA LEU A 81 -1.54 1.42 -5.32
C LEU A 81 -0.05 1.53 -5.60
N HIS A 82 0.69 2.31 -4.80
CA HIS A 82 2.14 2.43 -4.96
C HIS A 82 2.87 1.09 -4.69
N LEU A 83 2.44 0.31 -3.69
CA LEU A 83 2.97 -1.04 -3.45
C LEU A 83 2.79 -1.94 -4.66
N LYS A 84 1.61 -1.93 -5.28
CA LYS A 84 1.30 -2.74 -6.47
C LYS A 84 2.10 -2.27 -7.69
N ALA A 85 2.17 -0.96 -7.91
CA ALA A 85 2.91 -0.38 -9.04
C ALA A 85 4.42 -0.66 -8.94
N LEU A 86 5.00 -0.54 -7.73
CA LEU A 86 6.39 -0.90 -7.48
C LEU A 86 6.62 -2.42 -7.54
N SER A 87 5.63 -3.23 -7.17
CA SER A 87 5.71 -4.69 -7.35
C SER A 87 5.76 -5.07 -8.83
N LEU A 88 4.93 -4.42 -9.65
CA LEU A 88 4.97 -4.56 -11.11
C LEU A 88 6.32 -4.10 -11.67
N TYR A 89 6.81 -2.95 -11.25
CA TYR A 89 8.11 -2.45 -11.66
C TYR A 89 9.24 -3.43 -11.31
N GLY A 90 9.24 -3.99 -10.10
CA GLY A 90 10.22 -5.01 -9.72
C GLY A 90 10.16 -6.27 -10.58
N ASN A 91 8.98 -6.64 -11.10
CA ASN A 91 8.87 -7.74 -12.05
C ASN A 91 9.52 -7.37 -13.39
N ILE A 92 9.35 -6.13 -13.85
CA ILE A 92 9.99 -5.62 -15.07
C ILE A 92 11.51 -5.60 -14.91
N THR A 93 12.05 -5.17 -13.77
CA THR A 93 13.52 -5.13 -13.59
C THR A 93 14.17 -6.51 -13.61
N ARG A 94 13.43 -7.55 -13.20
CA ARG A 94 13.88 -8.96 -13.25
C ARG A 94 13.53 -9.68 -14.55
N ALA A 95 12.79 -9.04 -15.45
CA ALA A 95 12.43 -9.63 -16.73
C ALA A 95 13.66 -9.71 -17.65
N ASP A 96 13.60 -10.60 -18.64
CA ASP A 96 14.66 -10.69 -19.65
C ASP A 96 14.76 -9.38 -20.45
N ARG A 97 15.98 -8.96 -20.79
CA ARG A 97 16.24 -7.69 -21.48
C ARG A 97 15.64 -7.62 -22.89
N SER A 98 15.31 -8.76 -23.49
CA SER A 98 14.61 -8.82 -24.78
C SER A 98 13.14 -8.44 -24.69
N THR A 99 12.54 -8.47 -23.50
CA THR A 99 11.14 -8.14 -23.29
C THR A 99 10.85 -6.67 -23.61
N ILE A 100 9.64 -6.41 -24.11
CA ILE A 100 9.23 -5.06 -24.51
C ILE A 100 9.20 -4.14 -23.29
N GLU A 101 8.72 -4.65 -22.16
CA GLU A 101 8.59 -3.96 -20.89
C GLU A 101 9.94 -3.49 -20.38
N TRP A 102 10.97 -4.35 -20.41
CA TRP A 102 12.32 -4.01 -19.98
C TRP A 102 12.93 -2.94 -20.89
N ARG A 103 12.84 -3.11 -22.20
CA ARG A 103 13.36 -2.13 -23.19
C ARG A 103 12.65 -0.79 -23.09
N LEU A 104 11.34 -0.79 -22.82
CA LEU A 104 10.58 0.42 -22.55
C LEU A 104 11.05 1.08 -21.25
N ALA A 105 11.27 0.31 -20.18
CA ALA A 105 11.79 0.83 -18.92
C ALA A 105 13.13 1.54 -19.12
N GLU A 106 14.10 0.87 -19.75
CA GLU A 106 15.43 1.39 -20.03
C GLU A 106 15.36 2.69 -20.83
N ARG A 107 14.62 2.68 -21.94
CA ARG A 107 14.48 3.84 -22.81
C ARG A 107 13.80 5.02 -22.11
N GLN A 108 12.70 4.77 -21.40
CA GLN A 108 11.90 5.84 -20.80
C GLN A 108 12.63 6.46 -19.60
N LEU A 109 13.31 5.65 -18.78
CA LEU A 109 14.08 6.16 -17.63
C LEU A 109 15.30 6.96 -18.07
N HIS A 110 15.92 6.60 -19.20
CA HIS A 110 17.08 7.32 -19.72
C HIS A 110 16.70 8.63 -20.46
N LEU A 111 15.64 8.61 -21.27
CA LEU A 111 15.32 9.72 -22.17
C LEU A 111 14.31 10.73 -21.63
N LYS A 112 13.40 10.31 -20.72
CA LYS A 112 12.30 11.18 -20.29
C LYS A 112 12.70 12.02 -19.09
N THR A 113 12.26 13.27 -19.11
CA THR A 113 12.38 14.17 -17.97
C THR A 113 11.33 13.85 -16.91
N ASN A 114 11.53 14.37 -15.70
CA ASN A 114 10.60 14.20 -14.57
C ASN A 114 9.19 14.81 -14.83
N GLN A 115 9.02 15.61 -15.88
CA GLN A 115 7.71 16.18 -16.26
C GLN A 115 6.89 15.28 -17.20
N SER A 116 7.43 14.14 -17.64
CA SER A 116 6.70 13.22 -18.50
C SER A 116 5.57 12.50 -17.76
N ASN A 117 4.47 12.22 -18.48
CA ASN A 117 3.36 11.39 -18.03
C ASN A 117 3.64 9.87 -18.16
N SER A 118 4.83 9.49 -18.63
CA SER A 118 5.25 8.09 -18.74
C SER A 118 5.12 7.37 -17.39
N TRP A 119 4.57 6.15 -17.43
CA TRP A 119 4.41 5.32 -16.23
C TRP A 119 5.73 5.13 -15.47
N PHE A 120 6.84 4.90 -16.17
CA PHE A 120 8.17 4.77 -15.54
C PHE A 120 8.64 6.05 -14.84
N ILE A 121 8.25 7.23 -15.34
CA ILE A 121 8.54 8.50 -14.67
C ILE A 121 7.64 8.68 -13.44
N GLN A 122 6.42 8.17 -13.47
CA GLN A 122 5.57 8.10 -12.27
C GLN A 122 6.17 7.15 -11.22
N ILE A 123 6.69 5.98 -11.63
CA ILE A 123 7.45 5.10 -10.73
C ILE A 123 8.66 5.81 -10.12
N LYS A 124 9.43 6.56 -10.92
CA LYS A 124 10.55 7.37 -10.42
C LYS A 124 10.10 8.37 -9.36
N LYS A 125 8.97 9.06 -9.57
CA LYS A 125 8.38 9.98 -8.57
C LYS A 125 7.96 9.24 -7.31
N ILE A 126 7.40 8.04 -7.42
CA ILE A 126 7.02 7.20 -6.29
C ILE A 126 8.26 6.77 -5.50
N CYS A 127 9.34 6.35 -6.17
CA CYS A 127 10.60 6.01 -5.50
C CYS A 127 11.17 7.21 -4.74
N LEU A 128 11.18 8.40 -5.35
CA LEU A 128 11.60 9.63 -4.69
C LEU A 128 10.75 9.97 -3.46
N LYS A 129 9.41 9.81 -3.56
CA LYS A 129 8.48 10.05 -2.44
C LYS A 129 8.80 9.18 -1.22
N TYR A 130 9.24 7.95 -1.44
CA TYR A 130 9.52 6.98 -0.38
C TYR A 130 11.00 6.80 -0.08
N ASP A 131 11.87 7.67 -0.62
CA ASP A 131 13.32 7.58 -0.45
C ASP A 131 13.86 6.17 -0.81
N ILE A 132 13.40 5.66 -1.95
CA ILE A 132 13.91 4.45 -2.60
C ILE A 132 14.95 4.88 -3.64
N LEU A 133 16.10 4.20 -3.67
CA LEU A 133 17.24 4.48 -4.55
C LEU A 133 16.84 4.58 -6.04
N ASP A 134 17.76 5.07 -6.89
CA ASP A 134 17.47 5.34 -8.30
C ASP A 134 16.89 4.12 -9.02
N CYS A 135 15.77 4.33 -9.70
CA CYS A 135 15.10 3.32 -10.53
C CYS A 135 16.06 2.74 -11.57
N GLN A 136 16.94 3.56 -12.15
CA GLN A 136 17.89 3.08 -13.15
C GLN A 136 18.84 2.03 -12.57
N ASP A 137 19.27 2.19 -11.32
CA ASP A 137 20.17 1.24 -10.66
C ASP A 137 19.48 -0.11 -10.46
N PHE A 138 18.21 -0.10 -10.06
CA PHE A 138 17.44 -1.34 -9.91
C PHE A 138 17.10 -2.03 -11.23
N LEU A 139 17.06 -1.29 -12.34
CA LEU A 139 16.90 -1.89 -13.66
C LEU A 139 18.17 -2.63 -14.11
N ASN A 140 19.33 -2.06 -13.82
CA ASN A 140 20.63 -2.63 -14.18
C ASN A 140 21.06 -3.75 -13.23
N ASN A 141 20.77 -3.58 -11.94
CA ASN A 141 21.14 -4.48 -10.85
C ASN A 141 19.88 -4.86 -10.06
N PRO A 142 19.04 -5.77 -10.59
CA PRO A 142 17.76 -6.09 -9.97
C PRO A 142 17.93 -6.83 -8.65
N LEU A 143 17.19 -6.39 -7.63
CA LEU A 143 17.07 -7.12 -6.37
C LEU A 143 16.22 -8.39 -6.56
N GLY A 144 16.53 -9.42 -5.77
CA GLY A 144 15.69 -10.61 -5.67
C GLY A 144 14.25 -10.25 -5.26
N LYS A 145 13.27 -11.06 -5.68
CA LYS A 145 11.83 -10.80 -5.45
C LYS A 145 11.51 -10.48 -3.98
N LEU A 146 12.06 -11.27 -3.05
CA LEU A 146 11.84 -11.10 -1.61
C LEU A 146 12.52 -9.84 -1.07
N GLN A 147 13.76 -9.55 -1.49
CA GLN A 147 14.49 -8.34 -1.10
C GLN A 147 13.78 -7.08 -1.59
N TRP A 148 13.31 -7.09 -2.84
CA TRP A 148 12.52 -5.99 -3.41
C TRP A 148 11.23 -5.77 -2.64
N LYS A 149 10.44 -6.84 -2.42
CA LYS A 149 9.18 -6.76 -1.65
C LYS A 149 9.43 -6.22 -0.25
N SER A 150 10.45 -6.72 0.46
CA SER A 150 10.82 -6.25 1.79
C SER A 150 11.20 -4.77 1.80
N LEU A 151 12.02 -4.33 0.83
CA LEU A 151 12.45 -2.93 0.69
C LEU A 151 11.25 -2.00 0.50
N ILE A 152 10.40 -2.28 -0.49
CA ILE A 152 9.26 -1.40 -0.82
C ILE A 152 8.23 -1.38 0.31
N THR A 153 7.92 -2.53 0.91
CA THR A 153 6.99 -2.62 2.04
C THR A 153 7.54 -1.82 3.22
N LYS A 154 8.81 -2.01 3.59
CA LYS A 154 9.43 -1.27 4.70
C LYS A 154 9.37 0.24 4.46
N LYS A 155 9.86 0.72 3.32
CA LYS A 155 9.94 2.16 3.01
C LYS A 155 8.56 2.84 2.99
N ILE A 156 7.57 2.19 2.36
CA ILE A 156 6.22 2.74 2.26
C ILE A 156 5.51 2.73 3.62
N HIS A 157 5.60 1.62 4.37
CA HIS A 157 5.00 1.55 5.70
C HIS A 157 5.63 2.56 6.67
N THR A 158 6.97 2.72 6.67
CA THR A 158 7.63 3.73 7.50
C THR A 158 7.11 5.14 7.18
N TYR A 159 7.09 5.51 5.90
CA TYR A 159 6.58 6.82 5.48
C TYR A 159 5.14 7.08 5.94
N TRP A 160 4.25 6.10 5.75
CA TRP A 160 2.83 6.28 6.09
C TRP A 160 2.56 6.18 7.58
N ASN A 161 3.28 5.33 8.32
CA ASN A 161 3.18 5.27 9.77
C ASN A 161 3.58 6.61 10.37
N ASP A 162 4.71 7.20 9.94
CA ASP A 162 5.15 8.51 10.42
C ASP A 162 4.11 9.59 10.10
N LYS A 163 3.55 9.56 8.88
CA LYS A 163 2.52 10.52 8.46
C LYS A 163 1.23 10.38 9.26
N ILE A 164 0.75 9.15 9.45
CA ILE A 164 -0.48 8.85 10.20
C ILE A 164 -0.31 9.20 11.68
N ASN A 165 0.83 8.88 12.28
CA ASN A 165 1.13 9.24 13.68
C ASN A 165 1.12 10.76 13.86
N LYS A 166 1.79 11.51 12.98
CA LYS A 166 1.74 12.99 12.99
C LYS A 166 0.34 13.56 12.79
N GLU A 167 -0.49 12.91 11.98
CA GLU A 167 -1.89 13.31 11.82
C GLU A 167 -2.73 12.98 13.07
N SER A 168 -2.43 11.87 13.75
CA SER A 168 -3.14 11.43 14.95
C SER A 168 -2.92 12.37 16.14
N GLU A 169 -1.73 12.98 16.26
CA GLU A 169 -1.38 13.95 17.30
C GLU A 169 -2.30 15.18 17.30
N LYS A 170 -2.93 15.49 16.16
CA LYS A 170 -3.90 16.60 16.03
C LYS A 170 -5.22 16.33 16.74
N TYR A 171 -5.48 15.09 17.16
CA TYR A 171 -6.73 14.66 17.78
C TYR A 171 -6.49 14.24 19.23
N SER A 172 -6.96 15.04 20.18
CA SER A 172 -6.86 14.73 21.62
C SER A 172 -7.56 13.42 21.98
N SER A 173 -8.60 13.02 21.24
CA SER A 173 -9.33 11.75 21.40
C SER A 173 -8.51 10.52 21.00
N LEU A 174 -7.42 10.69 20.25
CA LEU A 174 -6.54 9.59 19.81
C LEU A 174 -5.30 9.44 20.68
N LYS A 175 -5.15 10.23 21.76
CA LYS A 175 -3.99 10.21 22.65
C LYS A 175 -3.61 8.82 23.18
N TYR A 176 -4.59 7.93 23.34
CA TYR A 176 -4.40 6.58 23.88
C TYR A 176 -4.36 5.49 22.80
N ILE A 177 -4.47 5.87 21.53
CA ILE A 177 -4.39 4.96 20.38
C ILE A 177 -3.00 5.13 19.78
N SER A 178 -2.04 4.29 20.18
CA SER A 178 -0.69 4.31 19.62
C SER A 178 -0.59 3.39 18.40
N GLY A 179 0.06 3.88 17.33
CA GLY A 179 0.33 3.12 16.10
C GLY A 179 1.37 2.00 16.26
N GLU A 180 1.79 1.69 17.48
CA GLU A 180 2.93 0.82 17.79
C GLU A 180 2.63 -0.68 17.64
N TYR A 181 1.39 -1.07 17.39
CA TYR A 181 0.95 -2.46 17.51
C TYR A 181 0.64 -3.24 16.22
N MET A 182 0.50 -2.63 15.04
CA MET A 182 -0.10 -3.34 13.87
C MET A 182 0.87 -3.70 12.73
N ALA A 183 2.14 -3.29 12.78
CA ALA A 183 3.14 -3.68 11.77
C ALA A 183 3.61 -5.14 11.94
N LYS A 184 3.55 -5.70 13.16
CA LYS A 184 4.02 -7.06 13.46
C LYS A 184 3.12 -8.14 12.89
N GLU A 185 1.80 -7.96 12.97
CA GLU A 185 0.82 -8.94 12.48
C GLU A 185 0.75 -8.98 10.95
N TYR A 186 0.84 -7.85 10.25
CA TYR A 186 0.88 -7.84 8.78
C TYR A 186 2.16 -8.47 8.22
N ILE A 187 3.32 -8.25 8.87
CA ILE A 187 4.58 -8.89 8.50
C ILE A 187 4.53 -10.40 8.77
N GLN A 188 3.96 -10.83 9.90
CA GLN A 188 3.74 -12.25 10.21
C GLN A 188 2.72 -12.91 9.26
N PHE A 189 1.67 -12.19 8.86
CA PHE A 189 0.66 -12.64 7.91
C PHE A 189 1.23 -12.80 6.49
N LEU A 190 2.03 -11.85 6.02
CA LEU A 190 2.75 -11.99 4.75
C LEU A 190 3.73 -13.16 4.77
N GLN A 191 4.31 -13.50 5.92
CA GLN A 191 5.15 -14.68 6.10
C GLN A 191 4.33 -15.99 6.11
N GLN A 192 3.14 -16.00 6.73
CA GLN A 192 2.24 -17.16 6.75
C GLN A 192 1.61 -17.48 5.38
N ILE A 193 1.20 -16.47 4.61
CA ILE A 193 0.69 -16.69 3.25
C ILE A 193 1.75 -17.31 2.34
N HIS A 194 3.03 -16.93 2.51
CA HIS A 194 4.12 -17.50 1.71
C HIS A 194 4.42 -18.96 2.05
N GLN A 195 4.26 -19.38 3.31
CA GLN A 195 4.41 -20.78 3.71
C GLN A 195 3.33 -21.71 3.11
N ILE A 196 2.16 -21.17 2.78
CA ILE A 196 1.03 -21.94 2.21
C ILE A 196 1.14 -22.07 0.69
N VAL A 197 1.87 -21.17 0.01
CA VAL A 197 2.02 -21.15 -1.46
C VAL A 197 3.24 -21.95 -1.94
N GLU A 198 4.14 -22.35 -1.04
CA GLU A 198 5.33 -23.16 -1.34
C GLU A 198 5.16 -24.67 -1.03
N THR A 199 3.96 -25.12 -0.64
CA THR A 199 3.54 -26.54 -0.53
C THR A 199 2.50 -26.88 -1.58
#